data_AF-A0A3C0ESR8-F1
#
_entry.id   AF-A0A3C0ESR8-F1
#
_cell.length_a   1.000
_cell.length_b   1.000
_cell.length_c   1.000
_cell.angle_alpha   90.00
_cell.angle_beta   90.00
_cell.angle_gamma   90.00
#
_symmetry.space_group_name_H-M   'P 1'
#
loop_
_entity.id
_entity.type
_entity.pdbx_description
1 polymer ?
#
loop_
_entity_poly.entity_id
_entity_poly.type
_entity_poly.pdbx_seq_one_letter_code
_entity_poly.pdbx_strand_id
1 'polypeptide(L)'
;MSKRSLPALIALNVVLLLALALVSLSPSPAQAQGFAAARFLMVSGPTTGRSQQDVIYVIEMNSARVLAAFYNSGTDTWEVIGGANMLNQFRGN
;
A
#
# COMPACT_ATOMS: atom_id res chain seq x y z
N MET A 1 8.13 23.19 44.32
CA MET A 1 8.51 23.27 42.89
C MET A 1 9.22 24.61 42.68
N SER A 2 10.47 24.61 42.21
CA SER A 2 11.22 25.85 42.01
C SER A 2 10.63 26.61 40.81
N LYS A 3 10.56 27.94 40.88
CA LYS A 3 9.98 28.78 39.81
C LYS A 3 10.66 28.63 38.44
N ARG A 4 11.77 27.88 38.37
CA ARG A 4 12.54 27.55 37.17
C ARG A 4 12.04 26.29 36.43
N SER A 5 11.28 25.40 37.07
CA SER A 5 10.83 24.15 36.42
C SER A 5 9.65 24.37 35.47
N LEU A 6 8.82 25.38 35.73
CA LEU A 6 7.64 25.72 34.94
C LEU A 6 7.98 26.16 33.49
N PRO A 7 8.90 27.12 33.27
CA PRO A 7 9.31 27.49 31.91
C PRO A 7 10.03 26.35 31.18
N ALA A 8 10.77 25.50 31.89
CA ALA A 8 11.43 24.34 31.30
C ALA A 8 10.43 23.30 30.76
N LEU A 9 9.36 23.03 31.51
CA LEU A 9 8.30 22.13 31.05
C LEU A 9 7.54 22.70 29.85
N ILE A 10 7.28 24.01 29.82
CA ILE A 10 6.62 24.67 28.69
C ILE A 10 7.50 24.55 27.44
N ALA A 11 8.79 24.89 27.55
CA ALA A 11 9.73 24.78 26.44
C ALA A 11 9.81 23.34 25.90
N LEU A 12 9.85 22.34 26.78
CA LEU A 12 9.89 20.93 26.39
C LEU A 12 8.63 20.52 25.61
N ASN A 13 7.44 20.91 26.07
CA ASN A 13 6.19 20.59 25.37
C ASN A 13 6.10 21.27 24.01
N VAL A 14 6.56 22.52 23.88
CA VAL A 14 6.61 23.22 22.58
C VAL A 14 7.55 22.51 21.60
N VAL A 15 8.71 22.05 22.07
CA VAL A 15 9.65 21.27 21.23
C VAL A 15 9.03 19.95 20.79
N LEU A 16 8.34 19.25 21.69
CA LEU A 16 7.67 17.98 21.37
C LEU A 16 6.54 18.18 20.35
N LEU A 17 5.76 19.25 20.47
CA LEU A 17 4.70 19.58 19.51
C LEU A 17 5.27 19.93 18.13
N LEU A 18 6.39 20.66 18.07
CA LEU A 18 7.07 20.95 16.80
C LEU A 18 7.62 19.67 16.15
N ALA A 19 8.23 18.79 16.92
CA ALA A 19 8.71 17.50 16.41
C ALA A 19 7.55 16.65 15.87
N LEU A 20 6.43 16.59 16.57
CA LEU A 20 5.25 15.87 16.13
C LEU A 20 4.65 16.46 14.84
N ALA A 21 4.57 17.79 14.75
CA ALA A 21 4.09 18.48 13.56
C ALA A 21 4.97 18.14 12.34
N LEU A 22 6.31 18.19 12.50
CA LEU A 22 7.26 17.85 11.44
C LEU A 22 7.10 16.39 10.97
N VAL A 23 6.91 15.44 11.90
CA VAL A 23 6.71 14.02 11.57
C VAL A 23 5.33 13.76 10.95
N SER A 24 4.28 14.46 11.38
CA SER A 24 2.93 14.30 10.82
C SER A 24 2.77 14.86 9.42
N LEU A 25 3.56 15.88 9.07
CA LEU A 25 3.54 16.53 7.75
C LEU A 25 4.45 15.81 6.75
N SER A 26 5.30 14.88 7.20
CA SER A 26 6.05 14.01 6.32
C SER A 26 5.16 12.78 6.02
N PRO A 27 4.60 12.66 4.81
CA PRO A 27 3.89 11.43 4.43
C PRO A 27 4.87 10.27 4.54
N SER A 28 4.68 9.41 5.54
CA SER A 28 5.40 8.15 5.60
C SER A 28 4.86 7.29 4.46
N PRO A 29 5.68 6.96 3.44
CA PRO A 29 5.23 6.06 2.40
C PRO A 29 4.86 4.75 3.10
N ALA A 30 3.64 4.26 2.85
CA ALA A 30 3.25 2.93 3.29
C ALA A 30 4.34 1.95 2.84
N GLN A 31 5.12 1.43 3.78
CA GLN A 31 6.27 0.57 3.53
C GLN A 31 5.81 -0.82 3.10
N ALA A 32 5.12 -0.90 1.96
CA ALA A 32 4.80 -2.14 1.27
C ALA A 32 5.40 -2.16 -0.15
N GLN A 33 5.88 -1.02 -0.65
CA GLN A 33 6.52 -0.90 -1.96
C GLN A 33 7.78 -0.04 -1.81
N GLY A 34 8.87 -0.66 -1.33
CA GLY A 34 10.16 -0.01 -1.19
C GLY A 34 10.65 0.60 -2.52
N PHE A 35 11.41 1.69 -2.42
CA PHE A 35 12.02 2.51 -3.48
C PHE A 35 12.99 1.79 -4.45
N ALA A 36 12.91 0.46 -4.58
CA ALA A 36 13.45 -0.23 -5.75
C ALA A 36 12.37 -0.15 -6.83
N ALA A 37 12.71 0.36 -8.02
CA ALA A 37 11.82 0.45 -9.20
C ALA A 37 10.74 -0.65 -9.15
N ALA A 38 9.51 -0.26 -8.82
CA ALA A 38 8.49 -1.21 -8.38
C ALA A 38 8.28 -2.25 -9.48
N ARG A 39 8.89 -3.43 -9.31
CA ARG A 39 8.85 -4.51 -10.29
C ARG A 39 7.43 -5.04 -10.45
N PHE A 40 6.63 -4.91 -9.40
CA PHE A 40 5.24 -5.30 -9.36
C PHE A 40 4.36 -4.18 -8.81
N LEU A 41 3.27 -3.89 -9.51
CA LEU A 41 2.18 -3.04 -9.05
C LEU A 41 1.03 -3.94 -8.61
N MET A 42 0.48 -3.70 -7.42
CA MET A 42 -0.68 -4.42 -6.91
C MET A 42 -1.89 -3.49 -6.87
N VAL A 43 -3.00 -3.94 -7.41
CA VAL A 43 -4.27 -3.20 -7.42
C VAL A 43 -5.38 -4.13 -6.98
N SER A 44 -6.16 -3.73 -5.98
CA SER A 44 -7.37 -4.45 -5.57
C SER A 44 -8.60 -3.82 -6.22
N GLY A 45 -9.57 -4.63 -6.61
CA GLY A 45 -10.85 -4.11 -7.09
C GLY A 45 -11.97 -5.14 -7.12
N PRO A 46 -13.22 -4.67 -7.20
CA PRO A 46 -14.37 -5.54 -7.37
C PRO A 46 -14.30 -6.24 -8.73
N THR A 47 -14.87 -7.45 -8.82
CA THR A 47 -14.95 -8.17 -10.09
C THR A 47 -16.36 -8.39 -10.57
N THR A 48 -16.53 -8.29 -11.88
CA THR A 48 -17.77 -8.62 -12.56
C THR A 48 -18.05 -10.12 -12.39
N GLY A 49 -19.19 -10.44 -11.79
CA GLY A 49 -19.62 -11.83 -11.54
C GLY A 49 -19.31 -12.37 -10.15
N ARG A 50 -18.54 -11.65 -9.30
CA ARG A 50 -18.33 -12.00 -7.89
C ARG A 50 -18.44 -10.76 -7.01
N SER A 51 -19.69 -10.42 -6.66
CA SER A 51 -20.05 -9.22 -5.90
C SER A 51 -19.56 -9.19 -4.45
N GLN A 52 -18.93 -10.26 -3.95
CA GLN A 52 -18.49 -10.38 -2.55
C GLN A 52 -17.00 -10.70 -2.39
N GLN A 53 -16.23 -10.70 -3.48
CA GLN A 53 -14.79 -11.03 -3.44
C GLN A 53 -14.01 -9.98 -4.22
N ASP A 54 -13.17 -9.25 -3.50
CA ASP A 54 -12.17 -8.39 -4.11
C ASP A 54 -11.06 -9.25 -4.71
N VAL A 55 -10.67 -8.90 -5.93
CA VAL A 55 -9.54 -9.53 -6.61
C VAL A 55 -8.34 -8.62 -6.52
N ILE A 56 -7.20 -9.23 -6.25
CA ILE A 56 -5.91 -8.59 -6.29
C ILE A 56 -5.29 -8.90 -7.64
N TYR A 57 -4.97 -7.84 -8.38
CA TYR A 57 -4.21 -7.88 -9.61
C TYR A 57 -2.75 -7.56 -9.29
N VAL A 58 -1.85 -8.47 -9.65
CA VAL A 58 -0.40 -8.28 -9.57
C VAL A 58 0.12 -8.08 -10.98
N ILE A 59 0.67 -6.91 -11.25
CA ILE A 59 1.13 -6.48 -12.57
C ILE A 59 2.65 -6.36 -12.52
N GLU A 60 3.36 -7.17 -13.30
CA GLU A 60 4.81 -7.02 -13.49
C GLU A 60 5.08 -5.89 -14.49
N MET A 61 5.77 -4.84 -14.03
CA MET A 61 5.86 -3.57 -14.74
C MET A 61 6.77 -3.59 -15.97
N ASN A 62 7.68 -4.56 -16.10
CA ASN A 62 8.63 -4.63 -17.23
C ASN A 62 8.10 -5.45 -18.41
N SER A 63 7.26 -6.44 -18.14
CA SER A 63 6.77 -7.45 -19.08
C SER A 63 5.26 -7.40 -19.28
N ALA A 64 4.56 -6.50 -18.56
CA ALA A 64 3.10 -6.37 -18.58
C ALA A 64 2.37 -7.70 -18.36
N ARG A 65 2.97 -8.58 -17.53
CA ARG A 65 2.33 -9.81 -17.08
C ARG A 65 1.43 -9.49 -15.92
N VAL A 66 0.19 -9.96 -15.98
CA VAL A 66 -0.81 -9.77 -14.93
C VAL A 66 -1.19 -11.13 -14.37
N LEU A 67 -1.27 -11.21 -13.05
CA LEU A 67 -1.85 -12.32 -12.30
C LEU A 67 -3.04 -11.78 -11.53
N ALA A 68 -4.17 -12.48 -11.57
CA ALA A 68 -5.34 -12.18 -10.76
C ALA A 68 -5.54 -13.30 -9.75
N ALA A 69 -5.66 -12.94 -8.47
CA ALA A 69 -5.95 -13.88 -7.39
C ALA A 69 -6.89 -13.24 -6.37
N PHE A 70 -7.64 -14.07 -5.65
CA PHE A 70 -8.44 -13.63 -4.51
C PHE A 70 -8.20 -14.57 -3.35
N TYR A 71 -8.53 -14.07 -2.16
CA TYR A 71 -8.49 -14.87 -0.95
C TYR A 71 -9.88 -15.43 -0.68
N ASN A 72 -9.99 -16.76 -0.56
CA ASN A 72 -11.21 -17.44 -0.18
C ASN A 72 -11.24 -17.63 1.34
N SER A 73 -12.04 -16.82 2.03
CA SER A 73 -12.20 -16.92 3.49
C SER A 73 -12.92 -18.19 3.95
N GLY A 74 -13.65 -18.88 3.07
CA GLY A 74 -14.32 -20.14 3.38
C GLY A 74 -13.35 -21.33 3.48
N THR A 75 -12.23 -21.26 2.76
CA THR A 75 -11.20 -22.31 2.75
C THR A 75 -9.86 -21.87 3.34
N ASP A 76 -9.73 -20.59 3.72
CA ASP A 76 -8.49 -19.96 4.20
C ASP A 76 -7.32 -20.11 3.20
N THR A 77 -7.61 -19.95 1.91
CA THR A 77 -6.63 -20.15 0.83
C THR A 77 -6.65 -19.05 -0.22
N TRP A 78 -5.49 -18.79 -0.82
CA TRP A 78 -5.39 -17.98 -2.03
C TRP A 78 -5.74 -18.79 -3.26
N GLU A 79 -6.67 -18.29 -4.06
CA GLU A 79 -7.09 -18.90 -5.31
C GLU A 79 -6.71 -18.01 -6.49
N VAL A 80 -5.96 -18.60 -7.43
CA VAL A 80 -5.55 -17.92 -8.66
C VAL A 80 -6.67 -18.04 -9.68
N ILE A 81 -7.15 -16.89 -10.17
CA ILE A 81 -8.18 -16.83 -11.21
C ILE A 81 -7.54 -17.10 -12.58
N GLY A 82 -6.37 -16.50 -12.81
CA GLY A 82 -5.64 -16.65 -14.05
C GLY A 82 -4.52 -15.62 -14.20
N GLY A 83 -3.74 -15.78 -15.26
CA GLY A 83 -2.70 -14.82 -15.64
C GLY A 83 -2.68 -14.57 -17.14
N ALA A 84 -2.30 -13.37 -17.53
CA ALA A 84 -2.24 -12.95 -18.92
C ALA A 84 -1.00 -12.10 -19.18
N ASN A 85 -0.52 -12.12 -20.43
CA ASN A 85 0.45 -11.15 -20.92
C ASN A 85 -0.31 -10.09 -21.73
N MET A 86 -0.39 -8.87 -21.20
CA MET A 86 -1.17 -7.81 -21.83
C MET A 86 -0.58 -7.39 -23.18
N LEU A 87 0.75 -7.42 -23.35
CA LEU A 87 1.39 -7.08 -24.63
C LEU A 87 0.94 -8.01 -25.76
N ASN A 88 0.69 -9.28 -25.46
CA ASN A 88 0.20 -10.23 -26.45
C ASN A 88 -1.29 -10.01 -26.76
N GLN A 89 -2.08 -9.59 -25.78
CA GLN A 89 -3.50 -9.29 -25.98
C GLN A 89 -3.75 -8.03 -26.81
N PHE A 90 -2.90 -7.01 -26.69
CA PHE A 90 -3.02 -5.80 -27.53
C PHE A 90 -2.48 -5.96 -28.95
N ARG A 91 -1.61 -6.95 -29.19
CA ARG A 91 -1.05 -7.26 -30.52
C ARG A 91 -1.91 -8.21 -31.36
N GLY A 92 -2.92 -8.83 -30.74
CA GLY A 92 -3.86 -9.73 -31.38
C GLY A 92 -5.24 -9.11 -31.51
N ASN A 93 -5.37 -8.08 -32.35
CA ASN A 93 -6.59 -7.65 -33.05
C ASN A 93 -6.17 -6.93 -34.34
#